data_AF-A0A3D0NMD3-F1
#
_entry.id   AF-A0A3D0NMD3-F1
#
_cell.length_a   1.000
_cell.length_b   1.000
_cell.length_c   1.000
_cell.angle_alpha   90.00
_cell.angle_beta   90.00
_cell.angle_gamma   90.00
#
_symmetry.space_group_name_H-M   'P 1'
#
loop_
_entity.id
_entity.type
_entity.pdbx_description
1 polymer ?
#
loop_
_entity_poly.entity_id
_entity_poly.type
_entity_poly.pdbx_seq_one_letter_code
_entity_poly.pdbx_strand_id
1 'polypeptide(L)'
;MPELPEVEVVRRGLQAHIAGRTITAVEVRHPRAVRRHEMGAADLVARLRGARIIGTDRRGKYLWLSINSDEDDDAAALVVHLGMSGQMLLGALDRTEHLRIAVMLDDGTALSFVDQRTFGGWQLADLVVVDGSTVPEPVAHIARDPLDPLFDRDAVLKRLRRKHSEIKRQLLDQTVVSGIGNIYADEALWRAGVNGARIADKLTRRQLGELLDSAAEVMREALGQGGTSFDSLYVNVNGQSGYFDRSLNVYGREGRNCHRCGAVIRRDKFMNRSSYYCPRCQPRPRTR
;
A
#
# COMPACT_ATOMS: atom_id res chain seq x y z
N MET A 1 2.78 -1.28 8.36
CA MET A 1 2.98 -0.67 7.02
C MET A 1 1.67 -0.86 6.30
N PRO A 2 1.01 0.22 5.85
CA PRO A 2 -0.11 0.10 4.94
C PRO A 2 0.29 -0.77 3.74
N GLU A 3 -0.51 -1.78 3.46
CA GLU A 3 -0.43 -2.61 2.26
C GLU A 3 -1.50 -2.12 1.28
N LEU A 4 -1.74 -2.82 0.17
CA LEU A 4 -2.62 -2.31 -0.88
C LEU A 4 -4.03 -1.92 -0.41
N PRO A 5 -4.76 -2.75 0.36
CA PRO A 5 -6.10 -2.41 0.80
C PRO A 5 -6.19 -1.08 1.56
N GLU A 6 -5.25 -0.81 2.47
CA GLU A 6 -5.23 0.47 3.21
C GLU A 6 -4.92 1.66 2.30
N VAL A 7 -3.98 1.48 1.36
CA VAL A 7 -3.60 2.51 0.39
C VAL A 7 -4.78 2.85 -0.53
N GLU A 8 -5.53 1.85 -0.98
CA GLU A 8 -6.73 2.05 -1.81
C GLU A 8 -7.86 2.73 -1.04
N VAL A 9 -8.05 2.39 0.24
CA VAL A 9 -9.00 3.06 1.13
C VAL A 9 -8.67 4.56 1.23
N VAL A 10 -7.40 4.89 1.51
CA VAL A 10 -6.94 6.29 1.55
C VAL A 10 -7.14 6.97 0.20
N ARG A 11 -6.75 6.33 -0.91
CA ARG A 11 -6.91 6.86 -2.26
C ARG A 11 -8.37 7.19 -2.58
N ARG A 12 -9.31 6.28 -2.30
CA ARG A 12 -10.75 6.50 -2.51
C ARG A 12 -11.28 7.69 -1.70
N GLY A 13 -10.88 7.79 -0.43
CA GLY A 13 -11.25 8.93 0.41
C GLY A 13 -10.73 10.26 -0.15
N LEU A 14 -9.47 10.29 -0.59
CA LEU A 14 -8.90 11.49 -1.22
C LEU A 14 -9.62 11.81 -2.55
N GLN A 15 -9.88 10.82 -3.40
CA GLN A 15 -10.63 11.04 -4.64
C GLN A 15 -11.99 11.69 -4.37
N ALA A 16 -12.73 11.20 -3.37
CA ALA A 16 -14.08 11.65 -3.09
C ALA A 16 -14.13 13.08 -2.52
N HIS A 17 -13.10 13.51 -1.78
CA HIS A 17 -13.16 14.74 -1.01
C HIS A 17 -12.28 15.88 -1.52
N ILE A 18 -11.16 15.59 -2.20
CA ILE A 18 -10.20 16.62 -2.60
C ILE A 18 -9.99 16.73 -4.11
N ALA A 19 -10.52 15.79 -4.91
CA ALA A 19 -10.45 15.92 -6.37
C ALA A 19 -11.26 17.13 -6.85
N GLY A 20 -10.69 17.87 -7.79
CA GLY A 20 -11.21 19.12 -8.33
C GLY A 20 -10.84 20.37 -7.53
N ARG A 21 -10.28 20.24 -6.32
CA ARG A 21 -9.89 21.34 -5.43
C ARG A 21 -8.51 21.91 -5.76
N THR A 22 -8.34 23.21 -5.51
CA THR A 22 -7.04 23.89 -5.63
C THR A 22 -6.36 24.02 -4.27
N ILE A 23 -5.05 23.76 -4.26
CA ILE A 23 -4.21 23.93 -3.07
C ILE A 23 -3.89 25.42 -2.89
N THR A 24 -4.29 26.02 -1.77
CA THR A 24 -4.08 27.45 -1.50
C THR A 24 -2.88 27.73 -0.60
N ALA A 25 -2.53 26.78 0.28
CA ALA A 25 -1.36 26.88 1.14
C ALA A 25 -0.78 25.49 1.44
N VAL A 26 0.54 25.43 1.59
CA VAL A 26 1.29 24.24 2.00
C VAL A 26 2.33 24.63 3.04
N GLU A 27 2.42 23.88 4.13
CA GLU A 27 3.41 24.04 5.18
C GLU A 27 4.11 22.69 5.44
N VAL A 28 5.42 22.64 5.21
CA VAL A 28 6.25 21.48 5.56
C VAL A 28 6.80 21.68 6.97
N ARG A 29 6.29 20.91 7.93
CA ARG A 29 6.67 21.00 9.35
C ARG A 29 7.85 20.10 9.73
N HIS A 30 8.20 19.14 8.88
CA HIS A 30 9.31 18.23 9.16
C HIS A 30 10.07 17.86 7.87
N PRO A 31 11.39 18.13 7.77
CA PRO A 31 12.16 17.98 6.53
C PRO A 31 12.21 16.53 6.02
N ARG A 32 12.26 15.54 6.93
CA ARG A 32 12.20 14.11 6.55
C ARG A 32 10.93 13.69 5.80
N ALA A 33 9.84 14.47 5.86
CA ALA A 33 8.62 14.19 5.10
C ALA A 33 8.71 14.59 3.63
N VAL A 34 9.76 15.33 3.23
CA VAL A 34 10.01 15.71 1.84
C VAL A 34 11.40 15.29 1.37
N ARG A 35 12.10 14.42 2.14
CA ARG A 35 13.48 14.00 1.87
C ARG A 35 13.70 13.28 0.52
N ARG A 36 12.62 12.85 -0.14
CA ARG A 36 12.69 12.21 -1.45
C ARG A 36 12.46 13.20 -2.60
N HIS A 37 12.03 14.42 -2.27
CA HIS A 37 11.93 15.52 -3.20
C HIS A 37 13.27 16.25 -3.24
N GLU A 38 14.11 15.92 -4.22
CA GLU A 38 15.52 16.35 -4.28
C GLU A 38 15.67 17.88 -4.29
N MET A 39 14.73 18.59 -4.91
CA MET A 39 14.70 20.05 -4.98
C MET A 39 14.34 20.72 -3.63
N GLY A 40 13.94 19.93 -2.63
CA GLY A 40 13.72 20.40 -1.26
C GLY A 40 12.35 21.01 -0.97
N ALA A 41 12.11 21.32 0.31
CA ALA A 41 10.79 21.74 0.80
C ALA A 41 10.25 23.00 0.12
N ALA A 42 11.11 23.98 -0.16
CA ALA A 42 10.71 25.26 -0.75
C ALA A 42 10.16 25.08 -2.17
N ASP A 43 10.83 24.27 -2.99
CA ASP A 43 10.38 23.93 -4.34
C ASP A 43 9.04 23.19 -4.32
N LEU A 44 8.90 22.19 -3.44
CA LEU A 44 7.64 21.45 -3.28
C LEU A 44 6.48 22.40 -2.94
N VAL A 45 6.68 23.32 -1.98
CA VAL A 45 5.65 24.28 -1.58
C VAL A 45 5.30 25.23 -2.71
N ALA A 46 6.31 25.73 -3.44
CA ALA A 46 6.10 26.64 -4.56
C ALA A 46 5.26 25.98 -5.67
N ARG A 47 5.62 24.77 -6.08
CA ARG A 47 4.91 24.05 -7.15
C ARG A 47 3.52 23.54 -6.76
N LEU A 48 3.28 23.28 -5.48
CA LEU A 48 1.95 22.85 -5.02
C LEU A 48 0.99 24.02 -4.81
N ARG A 49 1.48 25.22 -4.52
CA ARG A 49 0.62 26.39 -4.31
C ARG A 49 -0.05 26.80 -5.62
N GLY A 50 -1.37 26.85 -5.63
CA GLY A 50 -2.17 27.11 -6.83
C GLY A 50 -2.44 25.87 -7.68
N ALA A 51 -1.79 24.74 -7.40
CA ALA A 51 -2.02 23.52 -8.17
C ALA A 51 -3.40 22.93 -7.88
N ARG A 52 -4.10 22.51 -8.94
CA ARG A 52 -5.38 21.83 -8.87
C ARG A 52 -5.19 20.33 -8.81
N ILE A 53 -5.82 19.68 -7.83
CA ILE A 53 -5.85 18.22 -7.74
C ILE A 53 -6.87 17.71 -8.74
N ILE A 54 -6.44 17.06 -9.82
CA ILE A 54 -7.34 16.56 -10.87
C ILE A 54 -7.81 15.13 -10.60
N GLY A 55 -7.10 14.37 -9.77
CA GLY A 55 -7.47 13.00 -9.43
C GLY A 55 -6.46 12.32 -8.54
N THR A 56 -6.73 11.04 -8.26
CA THR A 56 -5.90 10.21 -7.40
C THR A 56 -5.78 8.81 -7.99
N ASP A 57 -4.59 8.24 -7.93
CA ASP A 57 -4.33 6.90 -8.45
C ASP A 57 -3.30 6.18 -7.54
N ARG A 58 -3.12 4.88 -7.77
CA ARG A 58 -2.21 4.03 -7.00
C ARG A 58 -1.55 2.96 -7.86
N ARG A 59 -0.42 2.46 -7.36
CA ARG A 59 0.23 1.24 -7.85
C ARG A 59 0.81 0.49 -6.67
N GLY A 60 0.26 -0.70 -6.41
CA GLY A 60 0.64 -1.49 -5.23
C GLY A 60 0.40 -0.73 -3.93
N LYS A 61 1.48 -0.32 -3.25
CA LYS A 61 1.46 0.41 -1.97
C LYS A 61 1.78 1.91 -2.08
N TYR A 62 1.93 2.40 -3.31
CA TYR A 62 2.11 3.82 -3.60
C TYR A 62 0.78 4.42 -4.02
N LEU A 63 0.50 5.64 -3.58
CA LEU A 63 -0.58 6.47 -4.11
C LEU A 63 -0.01 7.82 -4.54
N TRP A 64 -0.71 8.50 -5.43
CA TRP A 64 -0.38 9.87 -5.81
C TRP A 64 -1.64 10.69 -6.08
N LEU A 65 -1.49 12.00 -5.95
CA LEU A 65 -2.45 12.97 -6.46
C LEU A 65 -1.94 13.42 -7.82
N SER A 66 -2.76 13.29 -8.85
CA SER A 66 -2.52 13.97 -10.12
C SER A 66 -2.84 15.44 -9.93
N ILE A 67 -1.90 16.30 -10.28
CA ILE A 67 -2.04 17.75 -10.15
C ILE A 67 -1.78 18.43 -11.49
N ASN A 68 -2.45 19.55 -11.69
CA ASN A 68 -2.21 20.45 -12.81
C ASN A 68 -1.94 21.85 -12.25
N SER A 69 -0.99 22.58 -12.82
CA SER A 69 -0.72 23.98 -12.50
C SER A 69 -1.05 24.86 -13.69
N ASP A 70 -1.59 26.05 -13.44
CA ASP A 70 -1.96 26.98 -14.52
C ASP A 70 -0.77 27.42 -15.40
N GLU A 71 0.46 27.22 -14.94
CA GLU A 71 1.71 27.59 -15.64
C GLU A 71 2.27 26.47 -16.55
N ASP A 72 1.88 25.21 -16.34
CA ASP A 72 2.37 24.04 -17.08
C ASP A 72 1.17 23.21 -17.56
N ASP A 73 0.98 23.06 -18.88
CA ASP A 73 -0.08 22.21 -19.46
C ASP A 73 0.12 20.71 -19.11
N ASP A 74 1.32 20.32 -18.68
CA ASP A 74 1.66 18.94 -18.34
C ASP A 74 1.30 18.60 -16.89
N ALA A 75 0.43 17.60 -16.73
CA ALA A 75 0.06 17.10 -15.41
C ALA A 75 1.26 16.44 -14.69
N ALA A 76 1.48 16.81 -13.44
CA ALA A 76 2.47 16.20 -12.55
C ALA A 76 1.79 15.29 -11.51
N ALA A 77 2.60 14.49 -10.81
CA ALA A 77 2.12 13.67 -9.70
C ALA A 77 2.77 14.06 -8.38
N LEU A 78 1.92 14.34 -7.38
CA LEU A 78 2.34 14.35 -5.97
C LEU A 78 2.29 12.94 -5.42
N VAL A 79 3.43 12.26 -5.41
CA VAL A 79 3.57 10.90 -4.89
C VAL A 79 3.58 10.93 -3.37
N VAL A 80 2.70 10.15 -2.75
CA VAL A 80 2.58 10.01 -1.30
C VAL A 80 2.99 8.60 -0.90
N HIS A 81 4.08 8.50 -0.14
CA HIS A 81 4.50 7.24 0.47
C HIS A 81 4.10 7.24 1.95
N LEU A 82 3.13 6.42 2.35
CA LEU A 82 2.64 6.40 3.74
C LEU A 82 3.65 5.81 4.74
N GLY A 83 4.69 5.11 4.28
CA GLY A 83 5.66 4.52 5.21
C GLY A 83 5.00 3.47 6.12
N MET A 84 5.26 3.52 7.43
CA MET A 84 4.65 2.56 8.37
C MET A 84 3.47 3.11 9.18
N SER A 85 3.42 4.42 9.37
CA SER A 85 2.48 5.13 10.24
C SER A 85 1.94 6.41 9.61
N GLY A 86 2.22 6.65 8.32
CA GLY A 86 1.73 7.80 7.60
C GLY A 86 0.22 7.72 7.39
N GLN A 87 -0.44 8.84 7.57
CA GLN A 87 -1.87 9.02 7.41
C GLN A 87 -2.11 10.32 6.61
N MET A 88 -3.15 10.32 5.79
CA MET A 88 -3.67 11.51 5.13
C MET A 88 -4.99 11.83 5.82
N LEU A 89 -5.12 12.97 6.48
CA LEU A 89 -6.29 13.33 7.30
C LEU A 89 -6.96 14.58 6.74
N LEU A 90 -8.29 14.63 6.79
CA LEU A 90 -9.08 15.78 6.34
C LEU A 90 -9.75 16.45 7.54
N GLY A 91 -9.83 17.77 7.52
CA GLY A 91 -10.44 18.58 8.57
C GLY A 91 -9.47 18.98 9.68
N ALA A 92 -10.04 19.52 10.77
CA ALA A 92 -9.27 20.00 11.91
C ALA A 92 -8.58 18.85 12.66
N LEU A 93 -7.37 19.10 13.14
CA LEU A 93 -6.63 18.16 13.97
C LEU A 93 -6.61 18.60 15.43
N ASP A 94 -7.04 17.71 16.32
CA ASP A 94 -6.94 17.93 17.77
C ASP A 94 -5.49 17.89 18.27
N ARG A 95 -4.62 17.14 17.57
CA ARG A 95 -3.20 16.96 17.93
C ARG A 95 -2.29 17.10 16.71
N THR A 96 -1.26 17.91 16.83
CA THR A 96 -0.32 18.23 15.73
C THR A 96 1.10 17.71 15.95
N GLU A 97 1.38 16.97 17.04
CA GLU A 97 2.73 16.48 17.38
C GLU A 97 3.39 15.68 16.26
N HIS A 98 2.59 14.95 15.49
CA HIS A 98 3.05 14.11 14.38
C HIS A 98 2.67 14.66 13.01
N LEU A 99 2.11 15.88 12.95
CA LEU A 99 1.83 16.58 11.69
C LEU A 99 3.15 16.91 11.00
N ARG A 100 3.30 16.44 9.77
CA ARG A 100 4.53 16.60 8.98
C ARG A 100 4.36 17.56 7.81
N ILE A 101 3.21 17.53 7.16
CA ILE A 101 2.84 18.46 6.09
C ILE A 101 1.39 18.87 6.31
N ALA A 102 1.10 20.17 6.27
CA ALA A 102 -0.23 20.72 6.34
C ALA A 102 -0.56 21.41 5.00
N VAL A 103 -1.79 21.24 4.53
CA VAL A 103 -2.28 21.80 3.27
C VAL A 103 -3.65 22.42 3.51
N MET A 104 -3.89 23.57 2.90
CA MET A 104 -5.21 24.21 2.84
C MET A 104 -5.73 24.16 1.40
N LEU A 105 -7.00 23.83 1.24
CA LEU A 105 -7.70 23.84 -0.04
C LEU A 105 -8.53 25.11 -0.21
N ASP A 106 -8.98 25.37 -1.43
CA ASP A 106 -9.78 26.55 -1.81
C ASP A 106 -11.16 26.63 -1.14
N ASP A 107 -11.72 25.50 -0.72
CA ASP A 107 -12.99 25.41 0.02
C ASP A 107 -12.81 25.49 1.55
N GLY A 108 -11.59 25.74 2.03
CA GLY A 108 -11.25 25.78 3.45
C GLY A 108 -11.00 24.41 4.08
N THR A 109 -11.03 23.32 3.31
CA THR A 109 -10.68 21.99 3.81
C THR A 109 -9.19 21.92 4.13
N ALA A 110 -8.87 21.54 5.36
CA ALA A 110 -7.50 21.21 5.76
C ALA A 110 -7.17 19.75 5.38
N LEU A 111 -6.02 19.54 4.72
CA LEU A 111 -5.45 18.23 4.44
C LEU A 111 -4.11 18.10 5.17
N SER A 112 -3.95 17.03 5.93
CA SER A 112 -2.80 16.83 6.82
C SER A 112 -2.11 15.50 6.55
N PHE A 113 -0.78 15.53 6.39
CA PHE A 113 0.05 14.33 6.43
C PHE A 113 0.64 14.14 7.82
N VAL A 114 0.19 13.12 8.52
CA VAL A 114 0.64 12.77 9.88
C VAL A 114 1.49 11.51 9.82
N ASP A 115 2.69 11.51 10.41
CA ASP A 115 3.54 10.32 10.46
C ASP A 115 4.41 10.29 11.72
N GLN A 116 4.05 9.43 12.67
CA GLN A 116 4.78 9.28 13.93
C GLN A 116 6.24 8.84 13.75
N ARG A 117 6.50 7.93 12.80
CA ARG A 117 7.84 7.35 12.58
C ARG A 117 8.67 8.10 11.56
N THR A 118 8.06 9.05 10.86
CA THR A 118 8.69 9.91 9.85
C THR A 118 9.47 9.11 8.80
N PHE A 119 8.82 8.06 8.30
CA PHE A 119 9.31 7.18 7.23
C PHE A 119 8.60 7.43 5.91
N GLY A 120 7.36 7.91 5.97
CA GLY A 120 6.63 8.38 4.81
C GLY A 120 7.05 9.76 4.37
N GLY A 121 6.44 10.23 3.29
CA GLY A 121 6.73 11.54 2.73
C GLY A 121 6.12 11.77 1.35
N TRP A 122 6.26 13.00 0.89
CA TRP A 122 5.77 13.52 -0.38
C TRP A 122 6.94 13.86 -1.30
N GLN A 123 6.72 13.69 -2.59
CA GLN A 123 7.61 14.15 -3.66
C GLN A 123 6.78 14.45 -4.91
N LEU A 124 7.17 15.48 -5.66
CA LEU A 124 6.64 15.65 -7.02
C LEU A 124 7.42 14.74 -7.97
N ALA A 125 6.74 14.28 -9.00
CA ALA A 125 7.32 13.43 -10.02
C ALA A 125 6.61 13.66 -11.34
N ASP A 126 7.38 13.52 -12.41
CA ASP A 126 6.87 13.50 -13.77
C ASP A 126 6.15 12.18 -14.04
N LEU A 127 5.21 12.24 -14.97
CA LEU A 127 4.43 11.10 -15.41
C LEU A 127 5.10 10.41 -16.59
N VAL A 128 5.17 9.08 -16.54
CA VAL A 128 5.70 8.22 -17.59
C VAL A 128 4.69 7.14 -17.96
N VAL A 129 4.72 6.66 -19.20
CA VAL A 129 3.85 5.57 -19.65
C VAL A 129 4.57 4.22 -19.50
N VAL A 130 4.02 3.34 -18.66
CA VAL A 130 4.52 1.97 -18.45
C VAL A 130 3.36 0.98 -18.52
N ASP A 131 3.53 -0.10 -19.27
CA ASP A 131 2.54 -1.17 -19.41
C ASP A 131 1.13 -0.66 -19.77
N GLY A 132 1.05 0.40 -20.58
CA GLY A 132 -0.22 1.02 -21.00
C GLY A 132 -0.91 1.89 -19.94
N SER A 133 -0.21 2.29 -18.87
CA SER A 133 -0.72 3.25 -17.87
C SER A 133 0.27 4.37 -17.63
N THR A 134 -0.27 5.57 -17.41
CA THR A 134 0.50 6.74 -16.98
C THR A 134 0.72 6.66 -15.46
N VAL A 135 1.97 6.61 -15.03
CA VAL A 135 2.36 6.50 -13.61
C VAL A 135 3.50 7.47 -13.29
N PRO A 136 3.69 7.86 -12.02
CA PRO A 136 4.85 8.65 -11.63
C PRO A 136 6.15 7.87 -11.86
N GLU A 137 7.21 8.51 -12.36
CA GLU A 137 8.51 7.89 -12.63
C GLU A 137 9.04 7.04 -11.44
N PRO A 138 8.99 7.50 -10.17
CA PRO A 138 9.46 6.70 -9.03
C PRO A 138 8.69 5.40 -8.79
N VAL A 139 7.55 5.23 -9.46
CA VAL A 139 6.64 4.07 -9.35
C VAL A 139 6.69 3.20 -10.62
N ALA A 140 7.38 3.63 -11.68
CA ALA A 140 7.48 2.94 -12.97
C ALA A 140 7.94 1.47 -12.88
N HIS A 141 8.81 1.17 -11.91
CA HIS A 141 9.35 -0.18 -11.69
C HIS A 141 8.44 -1.10 -10.86
N ILE A 142 7.33 -0.58 -10.32
CA ILE A 142 6.41 -1.34 -9.48
C ILE A 142 5.44 -2.11 -10.37
N ALA A 143 5.40 -3.42 -10.19
CA ALA A 143 4.51 -4.29 -10.95
C ALA A 143 3.04 -4.00 -10.66
N ARG A 144 2.14 -4.49 -11.52
CA ARG A 144 0.71 -4.51 -11.23
C ARG A 144 0.39 -5.43 -10.05
N ASP A 145 -0.67 -5.09 -9.33
CA ASP A 145 -1.21 -5.95 -8.26
C ASP A 145 -2.34 -6.86 -8.78
N PRO A 146 -2.67 -7.96 -8.10
CA PRO A 146 -3.71 -8.90 -8.53
C PRO A 146 -5.14 -8.34 -8.61
N LEU A 147 -5.38 -7.11 -8.15
CA LEU A 147 -6.69 -6.45 -8.21
C LEU A 147 -6.77 -5.42 -9.36
N ASP A 148 -5.65 -5.17 -10.04
CA ASP A 148 -5.59 -4.30 -11.22
C ASP A 148 -6.28 -4.96 -12.42
N PRO A 149 -7.19 -4.28 -13.14
CA PRO A 149 -7.85 -4.84 -14.31
C PRO A 149 -6.91 -5.27 -15.45
N LEU A 150 -5.71 -4.67 -15.52
CA LEU A 150 -4.69 -4.97 -16.52
C LEU A 150 -3.64 -5.96 -15.99
N PHE A 151 -3.90 -6.64 -14.86
CA PHE A 151 -2.98 -7.62 -14.30
C PHE A 151 -2.80 -8.84 -15.21
N ASP A 152 -1.60 -8.98 -15.80
CA ASP A 152 -1.23 -10.17 -16.55
C ASP A 152 -0.77 -11.30 -15.60
N ARG A 153 -1.77 -12.08 -15.18
CA ARG A 153 -1.56 -13.27 -14.35
C ARG A 153 -0.54 -14.24 -14.94
N ASP A 154 -0.60 -14.48 -16.25
CA ASP A 154 0.23 -15.48 -16.90
C ASP A 154 1.70 -15.06 -16.96
N ALA A 155 1.96 -13.78 -17.20
CA ALA A 155 3.30 -13.22 -17.11
C ALA A 155 3.87 -13.33 -15.69
N VAL A 156 3.08 -13.03 -14.66
CA VAL A 156 3.52 -13.15 -13.26
C VAL A 156 3.83 -14.60 -12.89
N LEU A 157 2.98 -15.55 -13.30
CA LEU A 157 3.24 -16.98 -13.08
C LEU A 157 4.53 -17.44 -13.78
N LYS A 158 4.79 -16.99 -15.01
CA LYS A 158 6.04 -17.27 -15.73
C LYS A 158 7.25 -16.69 -15.00
N ARG A 159 7.16 -15.46 -14.48
CA ARG A 159 8.22 -14.82 -13.68
C ARG A 159 8.50 -15.61 -12.40
N LEU A 160 7.46 -15.94 -11.62
CA LEU A 160 7.59 -16.68 -10.36
C LEU A 160 8.26 -18.06 -10.52
N ARG A 161 7.95 -18.77 -11.62
CA ARG A 161 8.57 -20.07 -11.92
C ARG A 161 10.07 -20.01 -12.22
N ARG A 162 10.62 -18.82 -12.47
CA ARG A 162 12.06 -18.59 -12.70
C ARG A 162 12.79 -18.14 -11.44
N LYS A 163 12.10 -18.00 -10.30
CA LYS A 163 12.68 -17.49 -9.06
C LYS A 163 13.14 -18.65 -8.17
N HIS A 164 14.44 -18.70 -7.89
CA HIS A 164 15.06 -19.72 -7.04
C HIS A 164 15.13 -19.30 -5.56
N SER A 165 14.10 -18.59 -5.07
CA SER A 165 13.99 -18.24 -3.66
C SER A 165 12.58 -18.50 -3.12
N GLU A 166 12.45 -18.39 -1.81
CA GLU A 166 11.23 -18.66 -1.04
C GLU A 166 10.03 -17.89 -1.61
N ILE A 167 8.89 -18.56 -1.76
CA ILE A 167 7.68 -17.97 -2.34
C ILE A 167 7.20 -16.77 -1.53
N LYS A 168 7.32 -16.78 -0.20
CA LYS A 168 6.99 -15.61 0.62
C LYS A 168 7.84 -14.40 0.24
N ARG A 169 9.13 -14.58 -0.06
CA ARG A 169 10.00 -13.49 -0.51
C ARG A 169 9.50 -12.90 -1.83
N GLN A 170 9.06 -13.76 -2.75
CA GLN A 170 8.56 -13.34 -4.06
C GLN A 170 7.20 -12.63 -3.97
N LEU A 171 6.33 -12.99 -3.03
CA LEU A 171 5.10 -12.25 -2.76
C LEU A 171 5.35 -10.84 -2.20
N LEU A 172 6.48 -10.62 -1.52
CA LEU A 172 6.86 -9.30 -1.01
C LEU A 172 7.64 -8.45 -2.02
N ASP A 173 8.08 -9.04 -3.13
CA ASP A 173 8.82 -8.37 -4.19
C ASP A 173 7.86 -7.56 -5.07
N GLN A 174 7.82 -6.23 -4.84
CA GLN A 174 6.91 -5.33 -5.54
C GLN A 174 7.20 -5.19 -7.05
N THR A 175 8.32 -5.73 -7.54
CA THR A 175 8.67 -5.80 -8.98
C THR A 175 8.12 -7.06 -9.67
N VAL A 176 7.66 -8.03 -8.88
CA VAL A 176 7.05 -9.29 -9.37
C VAL A 176 5.53 -9.19 -9.27
N VAL A 177 5.03 -8.83 -8.09
CA VAL A 177 3.62 -8.60 -7.81
C VAL A 177 3.54 -7.57 -6.69
N SER A 178 2.82 -6.47 -6.92
CA SER A 178 2.78 -5.39 -5.94
C SER A 178 1.58 -5.49 -5.01
N GLY A 179 1.58 -4.65 -3.99
CA GLY A 179 0.45 -4.50 -3.07
C GLY A 179 0.42 -5.50 -1.92
N ILE A 180 0.89 -6.73 -2.15
CA ILE A 180 1.03 -7.76 -1.11
C ILE A 180 2.16 -7.38 -0.16
N GLY A 181 1.87 -7.25 1.13
CA GLY A 181 2.87 -7.11 2.19
C GLY A 181 2.85 -8.28 3.15
N ASN A 182 3.34 -8.05 4.36
CA ASN A 182 3.63 -9.14 5.29
C ASN A 182 2.35 -9.79 5.82
N ILE A 183 1.30 -9.00 6.05
CA ILE A 183 0.01 -9.49 6.51
C ILE A 183 -0.62 -10.34 5.41
N TYR A 184 -0.80 -9.74 4.23
CA TYR A 184 -1.51 -10.41 3.14
C TYR A 184 -0.71 -11.59 2.57
N ALA A 185 0.62 -11.58 2.63
CA ALA A 185 1.42 -12.74 2.28
C ALA A 185 1.17 -13.93 3.22
N ASP A 186 1.17 -13.71 4.55
CA ASP A 186 0.94 -14.80 5.52
C ASP A 186 -0.48 -15.36 5.40
N GLU A 187 -1.49 -14.49 5.28
CA GLU A 187 -2.88 -14.89 5.11
C GLU A 187 -3.12 -15.63 3.78
N ALA A 188 -2.55 -15.14 2.67
CA ALA A 188 -2.66 -15.81 1.37
C ALA A 188 -1.99 -17.19 1.36
N LEU A 189 -0.80 -17.29 1.95
CA LEU A 189 -0.08 -18.56 2.07
C LEU A 189 -0.86 -19.56 2.92
N TRP A 190 -1.49 -19.11 4.01
CA TRP A 190 -2.34 -19.96 4.84
C TRP A 190 -3.58 -20.41 4.09
N ARG A 191 -4.26 -19.48 3.40
CA ARG A 191 -5.45 -19.78 2.60
C ARG A 191 -5.14 -20.86 1.57
N ALA A 192 -4.06 -20.69 0.80
CA ALA A 192 -3.59 -21.64 -0.20
C ALA A 192 -2.96 -22.92 0.37
N GLY A 193 -2.72 -23.02 1.69
CA GLY A 193 -2.05 -24.17 2.30
C GLY A 193 -0.58 -24.34 1.85
N VAL A 194 0.08 -23.24 1.46
CA VAL A 194 1.47 -23.24 0.98
C VAL A 194 2.37 -22.70 2.09
N ASN A 195 3.45 -23.44 2.40
CA ASN A 195 4.48 -22.92 3.30
C ASN A 195 5.34 -21.88 2.59
N GLY A 196 5.53 -20.71 3.22
CA GLY A 196 6.27 -19.58 2.67
C GLY A 196 7.73 -19.87 2.31
N ALA A 197 8.35 -20.86 2.95
CA ALA A 197 9.73 -21.29 2.69
C ALA A 197 9.88 -22.19 1.45
N ARG A 198 8.78 -22.60 0.80
CA ARG A 198 8.88 -23.36 -0.47
C ARG A 198 9.50 -22.46 -1.53
N ILE A 199 10.48 -23.00 -2.28
CA ILE A 199 11.09 -22.27 -3.39
C ILE A 199 10.08 -22.12 -4.53
N ALA A 200 9.96 -20.90 -5.09
CA ALA A 200 8.92 -20.55 -6.06
C ALA A 200 8.98 -21.42 -7.34
N ASP A 201 10.18 -21.74 -7.85
CA ASP A 201 10.37 -22.62 -9.00
C ASP A 201 9.90 -24.09 -8.78
N LYS A 202 9.75 -24.51 -7.51
CA LYS A 202 9.25 -25.86 -7.14
C LYS A 202 7.74 -25.91 -6.97
N LEU A 203 7.05 -24.78 -7.12
CA LEU A 203 5.59 -24.74 -7.14
C LEU A 203 5.08 -24.97 -8.56
N THR A 204 4.03 -25.77 -8.69
CA THR A 204 3.35 -25.96 -9.97
C THR A 204 2.68 -24.66 -10.39
N ARG A 205 2.44 -24.48 -11.70
CA ARG A 205 1.70 -23.32 -12.22
C ARG A 205 0.33 -23.17 -11.55
N ARG A 206 -0.36 -24.30 -11.30
CA ARG A 206 -1.64 -24.34 -10.58
C ARG A 206 -1.50 -23.81 -9.15
N GLN A 207 -0.54 -24.31 -8.37
CA GLN A 207 -0.29 -23.86 -6.99
C GLN A 207 0.03 -22.36 -6.91
N LEU A 208 0.85 -21.86 -7.84
CA LEU A 208 1.15 -20.42 -7.91
C LEU A 208 -0.10 -19.62 -8.28
N GLY A 209 -0.93 -20.13 -9.18
CA GLY A 209 -2.21 -19.53 -9.55
C GLY A 209 -3.15 -19.42 -8.34
N GLU A 210 -3.38 -20.52 -7.64
CA GLU A 210 -4.23 -20.58 -6.43
C GLU A 210 -3.72 -19.65 -5.33
N LEU A 211 -2.39 -19.50 -5.20
CA LEU A 211 -1.79 -18.57 -4.25
C LEU A 211 -2.05 -17.10 -4.63
N LEU A 212 -1.96 -16.74 -5.90
CA LEU A 212 -2.28 -15.38 -6.37
C LEU A 212 -3.77 -15.09 -6.20
N ASP A 213 -4.65 -16.04 -6.49
CA ASP A 213 -6.09 -15.93 -6.23
C ASP A 213 -6.37 -15.71 -4.75
N SER A 214 -5.76 -16.53 -3.89
CA SER A 214 -5.87 -16.40 -2.44
C SER A 214 -5.41 -15.01 -1.97
N ALA A 215 -4.32 -14.48 -2.53
CA ALA A 215 -3.86 -13.13 -2.20
C ALA A 215 -4.86 -12.06 -2.64
N ALA A 216 -5.41 -12.18 -3.85
CA ALA A 216 -6.42 -11.27 -4.35
C ALA A 216 -7.68 -11.28 -3.49
N GLU A 217 -8.19 -12.47 -3.13
CA GLU A 217 -9.38 -12.60 -2.29
C GLU A 217 -9.20 -12.03 -0.89
N VAL A 218 -8.09 -12.34 -0.20
CA VAL A 218 -7.83 -11.77 1.15
C VAL A 218 -7.77 -10.24 1.07
N MET A 219 -7.15 -9.67 0.03
CA MET A 219 -7.12 -8.22 -0.16
C MET A 219 -8.51 -7.63 -0.48
N ARG A 220 -9.33 -8.31 -1.29
CA ARG A 220 -10.72 -7.88 -1.57
C ARG A 220 -11.59 -7.91 -0.30
N GLU A 221 -11.46 -8.94 0.52
CA GLU A 221 -12.16 -9.04 1.81
C GLU A 221 -11.77 -7.88 2.74
N ALA A 222 -10.47 -7.58 2.81
CA ALA A 222 -9.99 -6.44 3.59
C ALA A 222 -10.50 -5.10 3.03
N LEU A 223 -10.58 -4.93 1.71
CA LEU A 223 -11.20 -3.75 1.10
C LEU A 223 -12.68 -3.64 1.44
N GLY A 224 -13.41 -4.76 1.48
CA GLY A 224 -14.82 -4.78 1.88
C GLY A 224 -15.01 -4.29 3.32
N GLN A 225 -14.16 -4.74 4.25
CA GLN A 225 -14.16 -4.28 5.66
C GLN A 225 -13.72 -2.82 5.81
N GLY A 226 -12.79 -2.35 4.96
CA GLY A 226 -12.39 -0.95 4.94
C GLY A 226 -13.47 -0.01 4.38
N GLY A 227 -14.30 -0.50 3.47
CA GLY A 227 -15.40 0.25 2.86
C GLY A 227 -16.56 0.55 3.80
N THR A 228 -16.85 -0.33 4.76
CA THR A 228 -17.94 -0.13 5.74
C THR A 228 -17.66 0.96 6.77
N SER A 229 -16.43 1.50 6.83
CA SER A 229 -16.02 2.53 7.79
C SER A 229 -16.23 3.98 7.30
N PHE A 230 -16.80 4.18 6.10
CA PHE A 230 -16.92 5.50 5.47
C PHE A 230 -18.28 6.20 5.65
N ASP A 231 -19.31 5.53 6.19
CA ASP A 231 -20.71 5.97 6.08
C ASP A 231 -21.20 7.03 7.09
N SER A 232 -20.37 7.53 8.01
CA SER A 232 -20.81 8.53 8.98
C SER A 232 -19.98 9.80 8.88
N LEU A 233 -20.57 10.84 8.26
CA LEU A 233 -20.51 12.33 8.35
C LEU A 233 -19.39 13.08 9.13
N TYR A 234 -18.40 12.39 9.67
CA TYR A 234 -17.15 12.87 10.22
C TYR A 234 -16.07 11.93 9.67
N VAL A 235 -15.51 12.31 8.51
CA VAL A 235 -14.59 11.48 7.72
C VAL A 235 -13.24 11.42 8.41
N ASN A 236 -13.15 10.48 9.35
CA ASN A 236 -11.90 9.95 9.81
C ASN A 236 -11.25 9.17 8.65
N VAL A 237 -10.50 9.88 7.81
CA VAL A 237 -9.36 9.27 7.09
C VAL A 237 -8.26 8.84 8.10
N ASN A 238 -8.57 8.85 9.41
CA ASN A 238 -7.81 8.32 10.52
C ASN A 238 -7.43 6.86 10.25
N GLY A 239 -6.25 6.68 9.66
CA GLY A 239 -5.45 5.47 9.80
C GLY A 239 -4.99 5.25 11.25
N GLN A 240 -5.81 5.61 12.25
CA GLN A 240 -5.59 5.19 13.63
C GLN A 240 -5.44 3.67 13.62
N SER A 241 -4.43 3.24 14.36
CA SER A 241 -3.60 2.05 14.18
C SER A 241 -4.27 0.68 14.38
N GLY A 242 -5.59 0.59 14.29
CA GLY A 242 -6.35 -0.65 14.15
C GLY A 242 -7.12 -0.62 12.85
N TYR A 243 -6.41 -0.68 11.70
CA TYR A 243 -6.91 -0.50 10.33
C TYR A 243 -8.09 -1.45 9.98
N PHE A 244 -9.27 -1.23 10.55
CA PHE A 244 -10.46 -2.09 10.62
C PHE A 244 -10.23 -3.47 11.30
N ASP A 245 -11.25 -3.98 12.01
CA ASP A 245 -11.21 -5.26 12.75
C ASP A 245 -11.16 -6.43 11.75
N ARG A 246 -9.94 -6.89 11.46
CA ARG A 246 -9.70 -7.96 10.49
C ARG A 246 -9.79 -9.30 11.18
N SER A 247 -10.63 -10.18 10.65
CA SER A 247 -10.56 -11.60 10.97
C SER A 247 -9.32 -12.22 10.32
N LEU A 248 -8.17 -12.15 11.03
CA LEU A 248 -6.90 -12.73 10.60
C LEU A 248 -6.83 -14.21 11.00
N ASN A 249 -6.32 -15.06 10.12
CA ASN A 249 -6.22 -16.50 10.37
C ASN A 249 -4.87 -16.92 10.96
N VAL A 250 -3.80 -16.21 10.61
CA VAL A 250 -2.44 -16.55 11.05
C VAL A 250 -1.62 -15.35 11.52
N TYR A 251 -1.74 -14.20 10.86
CA TYR A 251 -0.85 -13.08 11.12
C TYR A 251 -1.01 -12.53 12.54
N GLY A 252 0.09 -12.44 13.29
CA GLY A 252 0.06 -11.98 14.68
C GLY A 252 -0.59 -12.95 15.66
N ARG A 253 -0.91 -14.18 15.23
CA ARG A 253 -1.64 -15.18 16.03
C ARG A 253 -0.75 -16.28 16.59
N GLU A 254 0.55 -16.02 16.77
CA GLU A 254 1.47 -16.95 17.43
C GLU A 254 0.89 -17.47 18.74
N GLY A 255 0.99 -18.79 18.96
CA GLY A 255 0.46 -19.44 20.16
C GLY A 255 -1.05 -19.66 20.17
N ARG A 256 -1.81 -19.13 19.20
CA ARG A 256 -3.24 -19.40 19.03
C ARG A 256 -3.47 -20.62 18.14
N ASN A 257 -4.64 -21.24 18.25
CA ASN A 257 -5.01 -22.40 17.44
C ASN A 257 -5.41 -21.97 16.02
N CYS A 258 -4.95 -22.71 15.03
CA CYS A 258 -5.36 -22.56 13.63
C CYS A 258 -6.86 -22.81 13.48
N HIS A 259 -7.56 -21.88 12.82
CA HIS A 259 -8.99 -21.99 12.55
C HIS A 259 -9.40 -23.18 11.66
N ARG A 260 -8.46 -23.74 10.88
CA ARG A 260 -8.74 -24.88 9.99
C ARG A 260 -8.52 -26.24 10.66
N CYS A 261 -7.51 -26.36 11.52
CA CYS A 261 -7.04 -27.68 11.98
C CYS A 261 -6.66 -27.76 13.46
N GLY A 262 -6.85 -26.68 14.23
CA GLY A 262 -6.56 -26.62 15.67
C GLY A 262 -5.08 -26.55 16.06
N ALA A 263 -4.14 -26.83 15.15
CA ALA A 263 -2.71 -26.79 15.45
C ALA A 263 -2.25 -25.36 15.81
N VAL A 264 -1.32 -25.25 16.76
CA VAL A 264 -0.80 -23.95 17.22
C VAL A 264 -0.04 -23.24 16.11
N ILE A 265 -0.40 -21.98 15.84
CA ILE A 265 0.28 -21.11 14.89
C ILE A 265 1.71 -20.83 15.36
N ARG A 266 2.65 -20.95 14.43
CA ARG A 266 4.07 -20.72 14.65
C ARG A 266 4.49 -19.39 14.05
N ARG A 267 5.51 -18.79 14.67
CA ARG A 267 6.19 -17.60 14.18
C ARG A 267 7.64 -17.94 13.86
N ASP A 268 8.08 -17.52 12.68
CA ASP A 268 9.47 -17.54 12.27
C ASP A 268 10.01 -16.12 12.12
N LYS A 269 11.32 -15.98 12.33
CA LYS A 269 12.06 -14.81 11.86
C LYS A 269 12.20 -14.93 10.34
N PHE A 270 11.81 -13.89 9.61
CA PHE A 270 11.85 -13.87 8.16
C PHE A 270 12.34 -12.50 7.68
N MET A 271 13.61 -12.46 7.24
CA MET A 271 14.32 -11.20 6.99
C MET A 271 14.22 -10.30 8.24
N ASN A 272 13.97 -9.00 8.07
CA ASN A 272 13.73 -8.07 9.17
C ASN A 272 12.25 -8.02 9.61
N ARG A 273 11.51 -9.14 9.49
CA ARG A 273 10.07 -9.24 9.74
C ARG A 273 9.73 -10.56 10.45
N SER A 274 8.50 -10.67 10.93
CA SER A 274 7.94 -11.93 11.44
C SER A 274 7.12 -12.62 10.35
N SER A 275 7.14 -13.94 10.33
CA SER A 275 6.28 -14.76 9.46
C SER A 275 5.43 -15.69 10.29
N TYR A 276 4.13 -15.74 10.03
CA TYR A 276 3.21 -16.59 10.76
C TYR A 276 2.64 -17.67 9.84
N TYR A 277 2.56 -18.91 10.32
CA TYR A 277 2.02 -20.02 9.55
C TYR A 277 1.47 -21.13 10.45
N CYS A 278 0.58 -21.97 9.91
CA CYS A 278 0.13 -23.17 10.57
C CYS A 278 1.03 -24.36 10.19
N PRO A 279 1.71 -25.03 11.13
CA PRO A 279 2.64 -26.12 10.80
C PRO A 279 1.97 -27.36 10.20
N ARG A 280 0.65 -27.55 10.43
CA ARG A 280 -0.13 -28.66 9.88
C ARG A 280 -0.74 -28.34 8.52
N CYS A 281 -1.32 -27.15 8.35
CA CYS A 281 -1.91 -26.73 7.07
C CYS A 281 -0.86 -26.31 6.03
N GLN A 282 0.31 -25.87 6.49
CA GLN A 282 1.42 -25.42 5.65
C GLN A 282 2.71 -26.17 6.06
N PRO A 283 2.81 -27.49 5.79
CA PRO A 283 3.98 -28.27 6.17
C PRO A 283 5.27 -27.65 5.61
N ARG A 284 6.33 -27.58 6.44
CA ARG A 284 7.63 -27.09 5.97
C ARG A 284 8.17 -28.00 4.86
N PRO A 285 8.81 -27.42 3.82
CA PRO A 285 9.54 -28.23 2.85
C PRO A 285 10.64 -29.02 3.56
N ARG A 286 10.84 -30.28 3.16
CA ARG A 286 11.97 -31.06 3.65
C ARG A 286 13.26 -30.42 3.15
N THR A 287 14.16 -30.06 4.05
CA THR A 287 15.54 -29.73 3.70
C THR A 287 16.16 -30.98 3.08
N ARG A 288 16.54 -30.89 1.80
CA ARG A 288 17.41 -31.89 1.17
C ARG A 288 18.85 -31.46 1.37
#